data_AF-A0A2V9ZJ43-F1
#
_entry.id   AF-A0A2V9ZJ43-F1
#
_cell.length_a   1.000
_cell.length_b   1.000
_cell.length_c   1.000
_cell.angle_alpha   90.00
_cell.angle_beta   90.00
_cell.angle_gamma   90.00
#
_symmetry.space_group_name_H-M   'P 1'
#
loop_
_entity.id
_entity.type
_entity.pdbx_description
1 polymer ?
#
loop_
_entity_poly.entity_id
_entity_poly.type
_entity_poly.pdbx_seq_one_letter_code
_entity_poly.pdbx_strand_id
1 'polypeptide(L)'
;EKGQTLLLENLRFHAEEEANDEKFSKQLSQLADFYVNDAFGTAHRAHASTVGMTKFMQKAAAGLLMEKELEYLGRALHNPERPFVAILGGAKVSDKIGVIQNLMTKVDALIVGGGMAYTFL
;
A
#
# COMPACT_ATOMS: atom_id res chain seq x y z
N GLU A 1 -12.03 -9.03 27.76
CA GLU A 1 -12.74 -7.94 28.46
C GLU A 1 -12.68 -6.66 27.64
N LYS A 2 -13.58 -5.70 27.89
CA LYS A 2 -13.56 -4.40 27.19
C LYS A 2 -12.26 -3.68 27.50
N GLY A 3 -11.62 -3.14 26.46
CA GLY A 3 -10.33 -2.43 26.58
C GLY A 3 -9.09 -3.33 26.53
N GLN A 4 -9.26 -4.65 26.40
CA GLN A 4 -8.14 -5.56 26.14
C GLN A 4 -7.79 -5.59 24.66
N THR A 5 -6.54 -5.97 24.37
CA THR A 5 -6.02 -6.14 23.02
C THR A 5 -5.49 -7.55 22.86
N LEU A 6 -5.73 -8.13 21.69
CA LEU A 6 -5.16 -9.41 21.27
C LEU A 6 -4.36 -9.17 19.99
N LEU A 7 -3.20 -9.80 19.90
CA LEU A 7 -2.43 -9.90 18.67
C LEU A 7 -2.57 -11.34 18.15
N LEU A 8 -3.13 -11.48 16.95
CA LEU A 8 -3.11 -12.77 16.26
C LEU A 8 -1.67 -13.08 15.84
N GLU A 9 -1.37 -14.37 15.75
CA GLU A 9 -0.13 -14.83 15.16
C GLU A 9 -0.07 -14.46 13.66
N ASN A 10 1.10 -14.60 13.05
CA ASN A 10 1.31 -14.27 11.64
C ASN A 10 0.26 -14.94 10.72
N LEU A 11 -0.57 -14.11 10.09
CA LEU A 11 -1.64 -14.55 9.20
C LEU A 11 -1.14 -15.35 7.99
N ARG A 12 0.12 -15.15 7.58
CA ARG A 12 0.75 -15.91 6.48
C ARG A 12 1.19 -17.31 6.87
N PHE A 13 0.99 -17.73 8.12
CA PHE A 13 1.03 -19.16 8.46
C PHE A 13 -0.15 -19.93 7.85
N HIS A 14 -1.21 -19.22 7.45
CA HIS A 14 -2.30 -19.73 6.62
C HIS A 14 -1.99 -19.41 5.15
N ALA A 15 -1.82 -20.43 4.30
CA ALA A 15 -1.59 -20.23 2.87
C ALA A 15 -2.80 -19.53 2.20
N GLU A 16 -3.97 -19.69 2.80
CA GLU A 16 -5.24 -19.05 2.49
C GLU A 16 -5.18 -17.52 2.51
N GLU A 17 -4.26 -16.93 3.29
CA GLU A 17 -4.07 -15.47 3.37
C GLU A 17 -3.62 -14.89 2.03
N GLU A 18 -2.56 -15.44 1.45
CA GLU A 18 -2.02 -14.95 0.17
C GLU A 18 -2.92 -15.36 -1.01
N ALA A 19 -3.70 -16.43 -0.86
CA ALA A 19 -4.69 -16.88 -1.85
C ALA A 19 -5.99 -16.04 -1.84
N ASN A 20 -6.15 -15.12 -0.88
CA ASN A 20 -7.39 -14.36 -0.67
C ASN A 20 -8.61 -15.27 -0.52
N ASP A 21 -8.45 -16.38 0.21
CA ASP A 21 -9.46 -17.42 0.31
C ASP A 21 -10.72 -16.88 1.00
N GLU A 22 -11.88 -17.24 0.43
CA GLU A 22 -13.17 -16.73 0.88
C GLU A 22 -13.56 -17.28 2.27
N LYS A 23 -13.26 -18.55 2.53
CA LYS A 23 -13.60 -19.20 3.80
C LYS A 23 -12.76 -18.62 4.93
N PHE A 24 -11.46 -18.45 4.71
CA PHE A 24 -10.56 -17.82 5.68
C PHE A 24 -10.93 -16.36 5.92
N SER A 25 -11.25 -15.61 4.86
CA SER A 25 -11.76 -14.24 4.95
C SER A 25 -13.01 -14.12 5.84
N LYS A 26 -13.94 -15.06 5.71
CA LYS A 26 -15.17 -15.13 6.53
C LYS A 26 -14.87 -15.52 7.98
N GLN A 27 -13.87 -16.37 8.22
CA GLN A 27 -13.42 -16.71 9.57
C GLN A 27 -12.82 -15.48 10.27
N LEU A 28 -11.98 -14.71 9.56
CA LEU A 28 -11.41 -13.48 10.10
C LEU A 28 -12.49 -12.43 10.41
N SER A 29 -13.48 -12.26 9.53
CA SER A 29 -14.56 -11.28 9.74
C SER A 29 -15.45 -11.62 10.94
N GLN A 30 -15.57 -12.89 11.30
CA GLN A 30 -16.33 -13.32 12.49
C GLN A 30 -15.69 -12.91 13.82
N LEU A 31 -14.43 -12.49 13.82
CA LEU A 31 -13.70 -12.09 15.03
C LEU A 31 -13.97 -10.63 15.45
N ALA A 32 -14.63 -9.83 14.60
CA ALA A 32 -14.80 -8.40 14.84
C ALA A 32 -16.14 -7.86 14.31
N ASP A 33 -16.65 -6.82 14.95
CA ASP A 33 -17.80 -6.06 14.45
C ASP A 33 -17.41 -5.00 13.41
N PHE A 34 -16.18 -4.48 13.52
CA PHE A 34 -15.62 -3.42 12.68
C PHE A 34 -14.23 -3.80 12.18
N TYR A 35 -13.92 -3.43 10.94
CA TYR A 35 -12.60 -3.61 10.36
C TYR A 35 -11.95 -2.26 10.08
N VAL A 36 -10.68 -2.13 10.44
CA VAL A 36 -9.87 -0.94 10.15
C VAL A 36 -8.59 -1.40 9.46
N ASN A 37 -8.42 -1.03 8.20
CA ASN A 37 -7.16 -1.28 7.49
C ASN A 37 -6.19 -0.12 7.75
N ASP A 38 -5.18 -0.36 8.58
CA ASP A 38 -4.13 0.61 8.86
C ASP A 38 -2.77 0.18 8.26
N ALA A 39 -2.78 -0.72 7.27
CA ALA A 39 -1.59 -1.36 6.71
C ALA A 39 -1.38 -1.00 5.23
N PHE A 40 -0.99 0.26 4.96
CA PHE A 40 -0.76 0.75 3.59
C PHE A 40 0.24 -0.11 2.80
N GLY A 41 1.33 -0.55 3.43
CA GLY A 41 2.36 -1.37 2.80
C GLY A 41 1.86 -2.70 2.23
N THR A 42 0.73 -3.23 2.71
CA THR A 42 0.12 -4.46 2.20
C THR A 42 -1.10 -4.20 1.30
N ALA A 43 -1.58 -2.96 1.21
CA ALA A 43 -2.79 -2.60 0.48
C ALA A 43 -2.71 -2.85 -1.05
N HIS A 44 -1.50 -2.95 -1.60
CA HIS A 44 -1.27 -3.28 -3.01
C HIS A 44 -1.50 -4.78 -3.35
N ARG A 45 -1.75 -5.63 -2.35
CA ARG A 45 -2.03 -7.06 -2.53
C ARG A 45 -3.44 -7.39 -2.10
N ALA A 46 -4.15 -8.13 -2.94
CA ALA A 46 -5.46 -8.66 -2.60
C ALA A 46 -5.28 -9.93 -1.76
N HIS A 47 -5.17 -9.77 -0.44
CA HIS A 47 -5.09 -10.87 0.52
C HIS A 47 -6.38 -11.00 1.34
N ALA A 48 -6.56 -12.12 2.03
CA ALA A 48 -7.76 -12.38 2.83
C ALA A 48 -7.93 -11.33 3.93
N SER A 49 -6.86 -11.00 4.66
CA SER A 49 -6.90 -10.01 5.74
C SER A 49 -7.06 -8.56 5.27
N THR A 50 -6.65 -8.22 4.04
CA THR A 50 -6.65 -6.83 3.54
C THR A 50 -7.87 -6.51 2.68
N VAL A 51 -8.34 -7.47 1.88
CA VAL A 51 -9.38 -7.32 0.86
C VAL A 51 -10.50 -8.34 1.03
N GLY A 52 -10.17 -9.61 1.26
CA GLY A 52 -11.17 -10.67 1.29
C GLY A 52 -12.20 -10.50 2.40
N MET A 53 -11.73 -10.27 3.63
CA MET A 53 -12.60 -10.15 4.81
C MET A 53 -13.50 -8.92 4.75
N THR A 54 -13.11 -7.85 4.04
CA THR A 54 -13.90 -6.61 3.98
C THR A 54 -15.26 -6.82 3.32
N LYS A 55 -15.39 -7.85 2.46
CA LYS A 55 -16.66 -8.25 1.83
C LYS A 55 -17.70 -8.75 2.85
N PHE A 56 -17.25 -9.23 4.00
CA PHE A 56 -18.08 -9.83 5.05
C PHE A 56 -18.26 -8.91 6.26
N MET A 57 -17.61 -7.75 6.27
CA MET A 57 -17.71 -6.78 7.34
C MET A 57 -18.85 -5.81 7.06
N GLN A 58 -19.71 -5.56 8.06
CA GLN A 58 -20.77 -4.55 7.92
C GLN A 58 -20.21 -3.14 7.82
N LYS A 59 -19.11 -2.86 8.54
CA LYS A 59 -18.43 -1.56 8.54
C LYS A 59 -16.92 -1.76 8.47
N ALA A 60 -16.33 -1.09 7.50
CA ALA A 60 -14.89 -1.07 7.24
C ALA A 60 -14.43 0.39 7.08
N ALA A 61 -13.23 0.69 7.57
CA ALA A 61 -12.60 1.99 7.42
C ALA A 61 -11.11 1.86 7.08
N ALA A 62 -10.55 2.90 6.48
CA ALA A 62 -9.11 3.10 6.50
C ALA A 62 -8.71 3.65 7.88
N GLY A 63 -7.61 3.16 8.43
CA GLY A 63 -7.03 3.73 9.64
C GLY A 63 -6.29 5.04 9.35
N LEU A 64 -5.84 5.70 10.42
CA LEU A 64 -5.22 7.03 10.33
C LEU A 64 -3.85 7.01 9.63
N LEU A 65 -3.09 5.90 9.73
CA LEU A 65 -1.85 5.75 8.98
C LEU A 65 -2.16 5.62 7.49
N MET A 66 -3.14 4.78 7.15
CA MET A 66 -3.56 4.61 5.76
C MET A 66 -4.10 5.93 5.17
N GLU A 67 -4.91 6.68 5.92
CA GLU A 67 -5.40 8.00 5.51
C GLU A 67 -4.24 8.97 5.23
N LYS A 68 -3.27 9.07 6.15
CA LYS A 68 -2.09 9.93 5.98
C LYS A 68 -1.29 9.56 4.74
N GLU A 69 -1.02 8.28 4.51
CA GLU A 69 -0.27 7.82 3.33
C GLU A 69 -0.99 8.18 2.02
N LEU A 70 -2.31 7.96 1.98
CA LEU A 70 -3.14 8.35 0.83
C LEU A 70 -3.16 9.86 0.60
N GLU A 71 -3.22 10.65 1.67
CA GLU A 71 -3.19 12.10 1.58
C GLU A 71 -1.82 12.61 1.07
N TYR A 72 -0.71 12.13 1.63
CA TYR A 72 0.63 12.55 1.20
C TYR A 72 0.90 12.19 -0.26
N LEU A 73 0.65 10.94 -0.64
CA LEU A 73 0.85 10.49 -2.03
C LEU A 73 -0.14 11.16 -2.98
N GLY A 74 -1.39 11.34 -2.54
CA GLY A 74 -2.43 12.02 -3.30
C GLY A 74 -2.04 13.46 -3.61
N ARG A 75 -1.62 14.22 -2.59
CA ARG A 75 -1.17 15.62 -2.74
C ARG A 75 0.02 15.72 -3.68
N ALA A 76 1.05 14.88 -3.48
CA ALA A 76 2.26 14.88 -4.32
C ALA A 76 1.98 14.52 -5.79
N LEU A 77 0.96 13.71 -6.08
CA LEU A 77 0.69 13.22 -7.43
C LEU A 77 -0.42 13.96 -8.18
N HIS A 78 -1.34 14.65 -7.50
CA HIS A 78 -2.46 15.32 -8.17
C HIS A 78 -2.29 16.84 -8.25
N ASN A 79 -1.82 17.46 -7.17
CA ASN A 79 -1.60 18.90 -7.12
C ASN A 79 -0.36 19.23 -6.29
N PRO A 80 0.84 18.83 -6.76
CA PRO A 80 2.06 19.08 -6.02
C PRO A 80 2.35 20.58 -5.95
N GLU A 81 2.88 21.04 -4.81
CA GLU A 81 3.50 22.35 -4.74
C GLU A 81 4.69 22.40 -5.70
N ARG A 82 4.77 23.48 -6.48
CA ARG A 82 5.82 23.65 -7.50
C ARG A 82 6.93 24.57 -6.99
N PRO A 83 8.20 24.30 -7.34
CA PRO A 83 8.65 23.23 -8.24
C PRO A 83 8.60 21.82 -7.63
N PHE A 84 8.02 20.87 -8.36
CA PHE A 84 7.93 19.47 -7.97
C PHE A 84 9.11 18.69 -8.54
N VAL A 85 10.03 18.29 -7.68
CA VAL A 85 11.25 17.55 -8.07
C VAL A 85 11.15 16.10 -7.60
N ALA A 86 11.32 15.15 -8.51
CA ALA A 86 11.45 13.73 -8.16
C ALA A 86 12.91 13.30 -8.20
N ILE A 87 13.34 12.53 -7.20
CA ILE A 87 14.67 11.92 -7.12
C ILE A 87 14.50 10.41 -7.18
N LEU A 88 15.05 9.78 -8.22
CA LEU A 88 14.99 8.34 -8.43
C LEU A 88 16.39 7.74 -8.44
N GLY A 89 16.66 6.90 -7.44
CA GLY A 89 17.88 6.07 -7.38
C GLY A 89 17.58 4.60 -7.62
N GLY A 90 18.60 3.80 -7.92
CA GLY A 90 18.48 2.35 -8.05
C GLY A 90 19.60 1.70 -8.84
N ALA A 91 19.58 0.37 -8.94
CA ALA A 91 20.58 -0.38 -9.70
C ALA A 91 20.24 -0.49 -11.20
N LYS A 92 18.95 -0.59 -11.56
CA LYS A 92 18.49 -0.81 -12.94
C LYS A 92 17.33 0.11 -13.30
N VAL A 93 17.35 0.65 -14.51
CA VAL A 93 16.25 1.48 -15.06
C VAL A 93 14.99 0.66 -15.28
N SER A 94 15.15 -0.59 -15.76
CA SER A 94 14.04 -1.51 -16.08
C SER A 94 13.05 -1.67 -14.94
N ASP A 95 13.55 -1.73 -13.70
CA ASP A 95 12.73 -1.99 -12.51
C ASP A 95 11.87 -0.78 -12.11
N LYS A 96 12.20 0.40 -12.65
CA LYS A 96 11.58 1.69 -12.30
C LYS A 96 10.97 2.43 -13.49
N ILE A 97 10.95 1.83 -14.67
CA ILE A 97 10.52 2.51 -15.90
C ILE A 97 9.07 3.01 -15.80
N GLY A 98 8.17 2.23 -15.22
CA GLY A 98 6.77 2.63 -15.03
C GLY A 98 6.63 3.82 -14.06
N VAL A 99 7.45 3.88 -13.02
CA VAL A 99 7.48 5.02 -12.08
C VAL A 99 7.99 6.27 -12.77
N ILE A 100 9.08 6.15 -13.55
CA ILE A 100 9.61 7.27 -14.35
C ILE A 100 8.53 7.79 -15.30
N GLN A 101 7.91 6.91 -16.10
CA GLN A 101 6.87 7.30 -17.05
C GLN A 101 5.70 8.03 -16.40
N ASN A 102 5.23 7.55 -15.24
CA ASN A 102 4.14 8.20 -14.52
C ASN A 102 4.53 9.56 -13.93
N LEU A 103 5.79 9.74 -13.51
CA LEU A 103 6.27 10.99 -12.90
C LEU A 103 6.68 12.04 -13.93
N MET A 104 7.17 11.64 -15.11
CA MET A 104 7.60 12.58 -16.17
C MET A 104 6.50 13.55 -16.60
N THR A 105 5.23 13.18 -16.48
CA THR A 105 4.09 14.05 -16.82
C THR A 105 3.72 15.04 -15.71
N LYS A 106 4.36 14.95 -14.54
CA LYS A 106 3.97 15.67 -13.32
C LYS A 106 5.07 16.58 -12.77
N VAL A 107 6.31 16.11 -12.80
CA VAL A 107 7.47 16.78 -12.19
C VAL A 107 7.99 17.93 -13.05
N ASP A 108 8.53 18.97 -12.41
CA ASP A 108 9.28 20.06 -13.05
C ASP A 108 10.73 19.64 -13.31
N ALA A 109 11.29 18.77 -12.46
CA ALA A 109 12.62 18.20 -12.63
C ALA A 109 12.67 16.75 -12.15
N LEU A 110 13.44 15.93 -12.87
CA LEU A 110 13.72 14.55 -12.51
C LEU A 110 15.23 14.36 -12.33
N ILE A 111 15.65 13.92 -11.15
CA ILE A 111 17.04 13.61 -10.83
C ILE A 111 17.19 12.09 -10.77
N VAL A 112 18.07 11.55 -11.61
CA VAL A 112 18.38 10.11 -11.64
C VAL A 112 19.76 9.87 -11.05
N GLY A 113 19.85 8.99 -10.06
CA GLY A 113 21.08 8.63 -9.37
C GLY A 113 21.30 7.11 -9.25
N GLY A 114 22.45 6.72 -8.69
CA GLY A 114 22.82 5.31 -8.51
C GLY A 114 23.22 4.61 -9.82
N GLY A 115 23.27 3.27 -9.81
CA GLY A 115 23.71 2.47 -10.96
C GLY A 115 22.88 2.71 -12.23
N MET A 116 21.59 3.04 -12.08
CA MET A 116 20.70 3.34 -13.19
C MET A 116 21.05 4.66 -13.91
N ALA A 117 21.81 5.57 -13.30
CA ALA A 117 22.25 6.81 -13.96
C ALA A 117 23.22 6.52 -15.12
N TYR A 118 24.04 5.46 -15.03
CA TYR A 118 24.96 5.08 -16.10
C TYR A 118 24.28 4.60 -17.38
N THR A 119 22.99 4.27 -17.33
CA THR A 119 22.21 3.97 -18.54
C THR A 119 21.84 5.24 -19.32
N PHE A 120 21.90 6.42 -18.69
CA PHE A 120 21.56 7.70 -19.29
C PHE A 120 22.78 8.58 -19.63
N LEU A 121 23.96 8.29 -19.05
CA LEU A 121 25.24 8.96 -19.34
C LEU A 121 25.92 8.33 -20.56
#